data_AF-A0A3N5JDH8-F1
#
_entry.id   AF-A0A3N5JDH8-F1
#
_cell.length_a   1.000
_cell.length_b   1.000
_cell.length_c   1.000
_cell.angle_alpha   90.00
_cell.angle_beta   90.00
_cell.angle_gamma   90.00
#
_symmetry.space_group_name_H-M   'P 1'
#
loop_
_entity.id
_entity.type
_entity.pdbx_description
1 polymer ?
#
loop_
_entity_poly.entity_id
_entity_poly.type
_entity_poly.pdbx_seq_one_letter_code
_entity_poly.pdbx_strand_id
1 'polypeptide(L)'
;PGETISRFEAPRGELFYYIKSNGTDKPERVKIRTPSICNWIYVLKKAVGSQMADVPPLLAGIDPCFSCNDRMIVVNRRGGDRRIWTREDLRRHASTQTRR
;
A
#
# COMPACT_ATOMS: atom_id res chain seq x y z
N PRO A 1 -8.68 25.44 10.04
CA PRO A 1 -9.00 24.44 8.99
C PRO A 1 -8.19 24.71 7.74
N GLY A 2 -7.50 23.70 7.21
CA GLY A 2 -6.60 23.87 6.08
C GLY A 2 -6.24 22.54 5.42
N GLU A 3 -5.92 22.63 4.14
CA GLU A 3 -5.41 21.53 3.34
C GLU A 3 -4.00 21.89 2.89
N THR A 4 -3.07 20.95 3.00
CA THR A 4 -1.70 21.13 2.54
C THR A 4 -1.23 19.92 1.77
N ILE A 5 -0.38 20.19 0.79
CA ILE A 5 0.27 19.21 -0.05
C ILE A 5 1.77 19.35 0.19
N SER A 6 2.41 18.26 0.61
CA SER A 6 3.86 18.17 0.71
C SER A 6 4.36 17.13 -0.30
N ARG A 7 5.38 17.52 -1.06
CA ARG A 7 6.05 16.68 -2.05
C ARG A 7 7.51 16.54 -1.66
N PHE A 8 8.00 15.32 -1.72
CA PHE A 8 9.38 14.99 -1.39
C PHE A 8 9.92 13.98 -2.40
N GLU A 9 11.22 14.04 -2.68
CA GLU A 9 11.87 13.09 -3.57
C GLU A 9 12.44 11.93 -2.75
N ALA A 10 11.78 10.77 -2.82
CA ALA A 10 12.31 9.55 -2.24
C ALA A 10 13.26 8.87 -3.24
N PRO A 11 14.16 7.96 -2.80
CA PRO A 11 15.09 7.26 -3.71
C PRO A 11 14.41 6.40 -4.79
N ARG A 12 13.07 6.24 -4.75
CA ARG A 12 12.28 5.49 -5.74
C ARG A 12 11.35 6.40 -6.56
N GLY A 13 11.42 7.72 -6.37
CA GLY A 13 10.62 8.73 -7.06
C GLY A 13 9.80 9.65 -6.14
N GLU A 14 8.86 10.37 -6.73
CA GLU A 14 8.03 11.37 -6.04
C GLU A 14 7.14 10.74 -4.95
N LEU A 15 7.31 11.24 -3.73
CA LEU A 15 6.49 10.95 -2.57
C LEU A 15 5.55 12.12 -2.30
N PHE A 16 4.25 11.83 -2.30
CA PHE A 16 3.21 12.85 -2.17
C PHE A 16 2.40 12.65 -0.88
N TYR A 17 2.35 13.68 -0.05
CA TYR A 17 1.57 13.74 1.18
C TYR A 17 0.48 14.79 1.04
N TYR A 18 -0.76 14.38 1.26
CA TYR A 18 -1.91 15.25 1.38
C TYR A 18 -2.43 15.20 2.80
N ILE A 19 -2.48 16.35 3.46
CA ILE A 19 -2.91 16.47 4.86
C ILE A 19 -4.04 17.48 4.92
N LYS A 20 -5.17 17.07 5.49
CA LYS A 20 -6.31 17.93 5.80
C LYS A 20 -6.47 18.03 7.31
N SER A 21 -6.54 19.26 7.82
CA SER A 21 -6.82 19.56 9.22
C SER A 21 -8.11 20.35 9.35
N ASN A 22 -8.99 19.91 10.23
CA ASN A 22 -10.22 20.59 10.62
C ASN A 22 -10.00 21.58 11.78
N GLY A 23 -8.76 21.79 12.24
CA GLY A 23 -8.43 22.66 13.38
C GLY A 23 -8.43 21.96 14.74
N THR A 24 -8.62 20.63 14.77
CA THR A 24 -8.40 19.82 15.98
C THR A 24 -6.95 19.35 16.08
N ASP A 25 -6.55 18.79 17.23
CA ASP A 25 -5.20 18.25 17.46
C ASP A 25 -4.85 17.05 16.58
N LYS A 26 -5.86 16.45 15.93
CA LYS A 26 -5.68 15.29 15.05
C LYS A 26 -5.96 15.70 13.60
N PRO A 27 -5.11 15.29 12.64
CA PRO A 27 -5.41 15.51 11.23
C PRO A 27 -6.68 14.75 10.85
N GLU A 28 -7.61 15.43 10.20
CA GLU A 28 -8.87 14.85 9.72
C GLU A 28 -8.59 13.75 8.69
N ARG A 29 -7.61 13.99 7.81
CA ARG A 29 -7.20 13.01 6.81
C ARG A 29 -5.74 13.17 6.43
N VAL A 30 -5.02 12.06 6.42
CA VAL A 30 -3.68 11.97 5.83
C VAL A 30 -3.74 10.97 4.69
N LYS A 31 -3.50 11.43 3.47
CA LYS A 31 -3.36 10.57 2.30
C LYS A 31 -1.92 10.61 1.83
N ILE A 32 -1.28 9.46 1.86
CA ILE A 32 0.08 9.27 1.38
C ILE A 32 -0.02 8.62 -0.01
N ARG A 33 0.81 9.01 -0.96
CA ARG A 33 1.04 8.30 -2.22
C ARG A 33 2.53 8.04 -2.30
N THR A 34 2.91 6.80 -2.03
CA THR A 34 4.29 6.34 -2.12
C THR A 34 4.66 6.10 -3.59
N PRO A 35 5.94 6.32 -3.97
CA PRO A 35 6.38 6.16 -5.35
C PRO A 35 6.17 4.72 -5.84
N SER A 36 6.41 3.75 -4.96
CA SER A 36 6.31 2.32 -5.26
C SER A 36 4.91 1.86 -5.71
N ILE A 37 3.82 2.50 -5.23
CA ILE A 37 2.45 2.17 -5.69
C ILE A 37 2.28 2.48 -7.18
N CYS A 38 2.92 3.56 -7.65
CA CYS A 38 2.80 3.98 -9.04
C CYS A 38 3.64 3.08 -9.95
N ASN A 39 4.83 2.68 -9.47
CA ASN A 39 5.70 1.77 -10.21
C ASN A 39 5.08 0.37 -10.33
N TRP A 40 4.26 -0.06 -9.36
CA TRP A 40 3.53 -1.34 -9.44
C TRP A 40 2.57 -1.43 -10.62
N ILE A 41 1.96 -0.31 -11.05
CA ILE A 41 1.05 -0.31 -12.21
C ILE A 41 1.79 -0.73 -13.49
N TYR A 42 3.06 -0.35 -13.61
CA TYR A 42 3.90 -0.77 -14.74
C TYR A 42 4.16 -2.28 -14.71
N VAL A 43 4.50 -2.84 -13.53
CA VAL A 43 4.69 -4.29 -13.34
C VAL A 43 3.45 -5.05 -13.76
N LEU A 44 2.28 -4.64 -13.29
CA LEU A 44 1.02 -5.33 -13.58
C LEU A 44 0.70 -5.32 -15.07
N LYS A 45 1.05 -4.26 -15.80
CA LYS A 45 0.86 -4.19 -17.26
C LYS A 45 1.87 -5.04 -18.03
N LYS A 46 3.13 -5.10 -17.57
CA LYS A 46 4.20 -5.83 -18.27
C LYS A 46 4.24 -7.31 -17.94
N ALA A 47 3.87 -7.70 -16.72
CA ALA A 47 3.86 -9.10 -16.31
C ALA A 47 2.80 -9.93 -17.07
N VAL A 48 1.72 -9.30 -17.55
CA VAL A 48 0.70 -10.00 -18.34
C VAL A 48 1.25 -10.31 -19.74
N GLY A 49 1.50 -11.59 -20.00
CA GLY A 49 2.03 -12.09 -21.28
C GLY A 49 3.55 -12.30 -21.31
N SER A 50 4.27 -11.94 -20.25
CA SER A 50 5.69 -12.28 -20.09
C SER A 50 5.87 -13.71 -19.58
N GLN A 51 7.05 -14.30 -19.83
CA GLN A 51 7.39 -15.58 -19.22
C GLN A 51 7.56 -15.40 -17.70
N MET A 52 7.24 -16.44 -16.92
CA MET A 52 7.41 -16.39 -15.46
C MET A 52 8.87 -16.12 -15.05
N ALA A 53 9.84 -16.50 -15.88
CA ALA A 53 11.25 -16.24 -15.64
C ALA A 53 11.62 -14.75 -15.70
N ASP A 54 10.84 -13.92 -16.41
CA ASP A 54 11.10 -12.49 -16.58
C ASP A 54 10.51 -11.65 -15.44
N VAL A 55 9.64 -12.24 -14.61
CA VAL A 55 8.95 -11.54 -13.52
C VAL A 55 9.92 -11.13 -12.40
N PRO A 56 10.83 -11.99 -11.89
CA PRO A 56 11.76 -11.59 -10.83
C PRO A 56 12.73 -10.46 -11.24
N PRO A 57 13.39 -10.49 -12.42
CA PRO A 57 14.22 -9.37 -12.88
C PRO A 57 13.43 -8.07 -13.03
N LEU A 58 12.20 -8.16 -13.54
CA LEU A 58 11.33 -7.00 -13.71
C LEU A 58 10.91 -6.37 -12.37
N LEU A 59 10.64 -7.20 -11.36
CA LEU A 59 10.39 -6.74 -9.98
C LEU A 59 11.65 -6.14 -9.35
N ALA A 60 12.81 -6.77 -9.51
CA ALA A 60 14.07 -6.30 -8.96
C ALA A 60 14.45 -4.91 -9.50
N GLY A 61 14.20 -4.64 -10.79
CA GLY A 61 14.51 -3.34 -11.39
C GLY A 61 13.70 -2.16 -10.83
N ILE A 62 12.56 -2.43 -10.20
CA ILE A 62 11.67 -1.40 -9.64
C ILE A 62 11.93 -1.14 -8.15
N ASP A 63 12.63 -2.06 -7.48
CA ASP A 63 12.85 -2.03 -6.02
C ASP A 63 11.55 -1.72 -5.24
N PRO A 64 10.52 -2.58 -5.32
CA PRO A 64 9.26 -2.31 -4.64
C PRO A 64 9.42 -2.44 -3.13
N CYS A 65 9.26 -1.34 -2.40
CA CYS A 65 9.14 -1.39 -0.95
C CYS A 65 7.74 -1.88 -0.55
N PHE A 66 7.61 -3.15 -0.16
CA PHE A 66 6.34 -3.73 0.28
C PHE A 66 5.76 -3.01 1.50
N SER A 67 6.60 -2.60 2.46
CA SER A 67 6.16 -1.86 3.65
C SER A 67 5.52 -0.51 3.31
N CYS A 68 5.98 0.18 2.26
CA CYS A 68 5.41 1.44 1.79
C CYS A 68 4.11 1.25 0.99
N ASN A 69 3.87 0.04 0.50
CA ASN A 69 2.67 -0.34 -0.26
C ASN A 69 1.61 -1.02 0.61
N ASP A 70 1.97 -1.52 1.79
CA ASP A 70 1.07 -2.27 2.67
C ASP A 70 -0.06 -1.35 3.17
N ARG A 71 -1.20 -1.46 2.50
CA ARG A 71 -2.47 -0.82 2.87
C ARG A 71 -3.50 -1.92 2.95
N MET A 72 -3.60 -2.50 4.12
CA MET A 72 -4.57 -3.54 4.40
C MET A 72 -5.98 -2.97 4.34
N ILE A 73 -6.76 -3.46 3.37
CA ILE A 73 -8.19 -3.21 3.30
C ILE A 73 -8.91 -4.55 3.52
N VAL A 74 -9.71 -4.62 4.59
CA VAL A 74 -10.56 -5.80 4.83
C VAL A 74 -11.80 -5.66 3.95
N VAL A 75 -11.85 -6.44 2.87
CA VAL A 75 -12.99 -6.45 1.93
C VAL A 75 -13.90 -7.63 2.27
N ASN A 76 -14.99 -7.35 2.99
CA ASN A 76 -15.99 -8.35 3.34
C ASN A 76 -17.12 -8.37 2.27
N ARG A 77 -17.14 -9.39 1.40
CA ARG A 77 -18.09 -9.50 0.28
C ARG A 77 -19.51 -9.89 0.70
N ARG A 78 -19.70 -10.40 1.93
CA ARG A 78 -21.00 -10.83 2.47
C ARG A 78 -21.24 -10.13 3.79
N GLY A 79 -21.87 -8.97 3.74
CA GLY A 79 -22.54 -8.32 4.88
C GLY A 79 -21.74 -8.24 6.18
N GLY A 80 -21.02 -7.14 6.36
CA GLY A 80 -21.25 -6.39 7.60
C GLY A 80 -20.14 -6.23 8.63
N ASP A 81 -18.95 -6.82 8.47
CA ASP A 81 -17.89 -6.60 9.48
C ASP A 81 -16.67 -5.88 8.89
N ARG A 82 -16.66 -4.54 9.03
CA ARG A 82 -15.47 -3.69 8.88
C ARG A 82 -14.61 -3.82 10.16
N ARG A 83 -14.04 -5.01 10.41
CA ARG A 83 -13.11 -5.18 11.52
C ARG A 83 -11.74 -4.66 11.11
N ILE A 84 -11.23 -3.70 11.88
CA ILE A 84 -9.81 -3.35 11.82
C ILE A 84 -9.08 -4.50 12.49
N TRP A 85 -8.35 -5.29 11.71
CA TRP A 85 -7.55 -6.38 12.26
C TRP A 85 -6.36 -5.80 13.00
N THR A 86 -6.16 -6.23 14.24
CA THR A 86 -4.93 -5.92 14.95
C THR A 86 -3.78 -6.78 14.40
N ARG A 87 -2.53 -6.41 14.70
CA ARG A 87 -1.35 -7.21 14.35
C ARG A 87 -1.45 -8.65 14.88
N GLU A 88 -2.09 -8.83 16.03
CA GLU A 88 -2.27 -10.12 16.67
C GLU A 88 -3.32 -10.98 15.97
N ASP A 89 -4.44 -10.37 15.56
CA ASP A 89 -5.45 -11.01 14.70
C ASP A 89 -4.83 -11.49 13.39
N LEU A 90 -3.96 -10.66 12.79
CA LEU A 90 -3.23 -11.02 11.57
C LEU A 90 -2.33 -12.23 11.74
N ARG A 91 -1.54 -12.24 12.82
CA ARG A 91 -0.60 -13.32 13.14
C ARG A 91 -1.36 -14.62 13.36
N ARG A 92 -2.49 -14.58 14.07
CA ARG A 92 -3.36 -15.74 14.29
C ARG A 92 -3.98 -16.24 12.98
N HIS A 93 -4.40 -15.36 12.09
CA HIS A 93 -4.95 -15.76 10.79
C HIS A 93 -3.88 -16.42 9.90
N ALA A 94 -2.70 -15.80 9.79
CA ALA A 94 -1.58 -16.32 9.00
C ALA A 94 -1.13 -17.70 9.49
N SER A 95 -1.00 -17.90 10.81
CA SER A 95 -0.60 -19.21 11.37
C SER A 95 -1.63 -20.31 11.15
N THR A 96 -2.91 -19.94 11.03
CA THR A 96 -4.00 -20.89 10.74
C THR A 96 -4.02 -21.27 9.26
N GLN A 97 -3.65 -20.35 8.36
CA GLN A 97 -3.65 -20.57 6.91
C GLN A 97 -2.43 -21.36 6.41
N THR A 98 -1.26 -21.19 7.03
CA THR A 98 -0.03 -21.93 6.69
C THR A 98 -0.01 -23.38 7.18
N ARG A 99 -0.99 -23.79 8.00
CA ARG A 99 -1.15 -25.17 8.48
C ARG A 99 -1.97 -26.09 7.55
N ARG A 100 -2.18 -25.69 6.30
CA ARG A 100 -2.80 -26.51 5.25
C ARG A 100 -1.78 -26.95 4.22
#